data_AF-G0PD63-F1
#
_entry.id   AF-G0PD63-F1
#
_cell.length_a   1.000
_cell.length_b   1.000
_cell.length_c   1.000
_cell.angle_alpha   90.00
_cell.angle_beta   90.00
_cell.angle_gamma   90.00
#
_symmetry.space_group_name_H-M   'P 1'
#
loop_
_entity.id
_entity.type
_entity.pdbx_description
1 polymer ?
#
loop_
_entity_poly.entity_id
_entity_poly.type
_entity_poly.pdbx_seq_one_letter_code
_entity_poly.pdbx_strand_id
1 'polypeptide(L)'
;MILRRFFCSFSAKIVFFVGEFRTHNMAERRDRWESSSSSSDGEQEEPEVRVEGRRYIGRLLSDSESDIEQSDGEITASSESDSDYRRRESTPESEDEDDHHDRFYEHDEHVRRRRGREHFDNLPIPGEDHWFDGVNLTLEELQRDEIRSLKRKLEDSRREIQQKNEDIEELKRSRRDADYEMGRLQDSVYNKKQSVQYIQLLSFQIEDVFRDIITLRYKYDKAQDSKKWLKEEHSHLSDMVQQYYSSKEDEKRRRRRTEEDLARANHANKALKASIKEMNEDNRGPDGAAPSWKHCEICIVEYNTTPSRIPRVLGTFVEMETINTTSEFSDCGHTLCQSCAGQLAEDDELQCPFDRSFTYLKEGSVSGLPKNYSVLQM
;
A
#
# COMPACT_ATOMS: atom_id res chain seq x y z
N MET A 1 -7.96 51.02 -7.50
CA MET A 1 -9.09 50.12 -7.17
C MET A 1 -9.11 48.80 -7.95
N ILE A 2 -8.70 48.76 -9.23
CA ILE A 2 -8.74 47.52 -10.04
C ILE A 2 -7.73 46.45 -9.55
N LEU A 3 -6.53 46.84 -9.14
CA LEU A 3 -5.52 45.91 -8.60
C LEU A 3 -5.92 45.24 -7.27
N ARG A 4 -6.69 45.94 -6.40
CA ARG A 4 -7.22 45.36 -5.15
C ARG A 4 -8.27 44.28 -5.42
N ARG A 5 -9.06 44.39 -6.49
CA ARG A 5 -10.04 43.35 -6.88
C ARG A 5 -9.35 42.10 -7.47
N PHE A 6 -8.24 42.27 -8.18
CA PHE A 6 -7.45 41.14 -8.69
C PHE A 6 -6.77 40.36 -7.56
N PHE A 7 -6.11 41.04 -6.61
CA PHE A 7 -5.45 40.36 -5.48
C PHE A 7 -6.44 39.62 -4.56
N CYS A 8 -7.64 40.18 -4.31
CA CYS A 8 -8.67 39.49 -3.51
C CYS A 8 -9.27 38.27 -4.21
N SER A 9 -9.39 38.28 -5.55
CA SER A 9 -9.89 37.11 -6.28
C SER A 9 -8.86 35.99 -6.40
N PHE A 10 -7.57 36.34 -6.47
CA PHE A 10 -6.49 35.36 -6.57
C PHE A 10 -6.26 34.63 -5.24
N SER A 11 -6.29 35.34 -4.11
CA SER A 11 -6.16 34.73 -2.78
C SER A 11 -7.36 33.84 -2.42
N ALA A 12 -8.59 34.26 -2.76
CA ALA A 12 -9.79 33.47 -2.50
C ALA A 12 -9.82 32.15 -3.30
N LYS A 13 -9.33 32.15 -4.56
CA LYS A 13 -9.28 30.93 -5.38
C LYS A 13 -8.23 29.94 -4.89
N ILE A 14 -7.07 30.40 -4.41
CA ILE A 14 -6.03 29.52 -3.85
C ILE A 14 -6.51 28.84 -2.56
N VAL A 15 -7.23 29.56 -1.68
CA VAL A 15 -7.74 28.99 -0.41
C VAL A 15 -8.88 27.98 -0.66
N PHE A 16 -9.78 28.25 -1.60
CA PHE A 16 -10.85 27.30 -1.94
C PHE A 16 -10.32 26.01 -2.58
N PHE A 17 -9.32 26.10 -3.47
CA PHE A 17 -8.77 24.93 -4.17
C PHE A 17 -8.01 23.97 -3.23
N VAL A 18 -7.37 24.49 -2.18
CA VAL A 18 -6.67 23.66 -1.18
C VAL A 18 -7.65 23.03 -0.18
N GLY A 19 -8.81 23.65 0.05
CA GLY A 19 -9.84 23.16 0.98
C GLY A 19 -10.68 21.99 0.44
N GLU A 20 -11.16 22.07 -0.81
CA GLU A 20 -12.07 21.05 -1.37
C GLU A 20 -11.36 19.75 -1.77
N PHE A 21 -10.07 19.78 -2.13
CA PHE A 21 -9.33 18.56 -2.50
C PHE A 21 -9.12 17.60 -1.32
N ARG A 22 -9.24 18.09 -0.08
CA ARG A 22 -8.99 17.30 1.13
C ARG A 22 -10.22 16.51 1.59
N THR A 23 -11.43 16.91 1.21
CA THR A 23 -12.67 16.25 1.62
C THR A 23 -13.18 15.24 0.59
N HIS A 24 -12.97 15.48 -0.71
CA HIS A 24 -13.49 14.59 -1.76
C HIS A 24 -12.75 13.23 -1.85
N ASN A 25 -11.45 13.19 -1.54
CA ASN A 25 -10.63 11.98 -1.67
C ASN A 25 -10.84 10.97 -0.51
N MET A 26 -11.49 11.39 0.58
CA MET A 26 -11.83 10.51 1.72
C MET A 26 -13.18 9.82 1.56
N ALA A 27 -14.13 10.41 0.80
CA ALA A 27 -15.47 9.86 0.63
C ALA A 27 -15.51 8.69 -0.39
N GLU A 28 -14.82 8.81 -1.54
CA GLU A 28 -14.85 7.78 -2.58
C GLU A 28 -14.15 6.47 -2.20
N ARG A 29 -13.27 6.46 -1.18
CA ARG A 29 -12.61 5.22 -0.72
C ARG A 29 -13.50 4.37 0.18
N ARG A 30 -14.60 4.89 0.73
CA ARG A 30 -15.47 4.13 1.64
C ARG A 30 -16.52 3.30 0.89
N ASP A 31 -17.07 3.80 -0.19
CA ASP A 31 -18.18 3.13 -0.91
C ASP A 31 -17.70 1.96 -1.79
N ARG A 32 -16.40 1.89 -2.12
CA ARG A 32 -15.86 0.82 -2.97
C ARG A 32 -15.62 -0.50 -2.26
N TRP A 33 -15.62 -0.54 -0.92
CA TRP A 33 -15.34 -1.75 -0.15
C TRP A 33 -16.58 -2.49 0.34
N GLU A 34 -17.78 -1.89 0.31
CA GLU A 34 -19.02 -2.54 0.78
C GLU A 34 -19.82 -3.25 -0.33
N SER A 35 -19.38 -3.20 -1.59
CA SER A 35 -20.13 -3.79 -2.72
C SER A 35 -19.60 -5.13 -3.25
N SER A 36 -18.68 -5.81 -2.56
CA SER A 36 -18.02 -7.03 -3.11
C SER A 36 -18.25 -8.32 -2.32
N SER A 37 -19.32 -8.42 -1.53
CA SER A 37 -19.59 -9.65 -0.76
C SER A 37 -21.07 -10.02 -0.73
N SER A 38 -21.58 -10.56 -1.84
CA SER A 38 -22.73 -11.49 -1.86
C SER A 38 -22.97 -12.10 -3.26
N SER A 39 -23.39 -13.38 -3.28
CA SER A 39 -23.71 -14.31 -4.39
C SER A 39 -22.50 -15.07 -4.95
N SER A 40 -22.21 -16.32 -4.55
CA SER A 40 -22.99 -17.58 -4.56
C SER A 40 -23.31 -18.10 -5.97
N ASP A 41 -22.60 -19.18 -6.31
CA ASP A 41 -23.00 -20.32 -7.12
C ASP A 41 -23.55 -20.07 -8.53
N GLY A 42 -22.65 -20.22 -9.51
CA GLY A 42 -22.98 -20.40 -10.91
C GLY A 42 -21.86 -21.17 -11.61
N GLU A 43 -22.03 -22.48 -11.74
CA GLU A 43 -21.27 -23.31 -12.68
C GLU A 43 -21.43 -22.72 -14.10
N GLN A 44 -20.33 -22.32 -14.73
CA GLN A 44 -20.30 -22.03 -16.16
C GLN A 44 -19.09 -22.69 -16.80
N GLU A 45 -19.41 -23.45 -17.85
CA GLU A 45 -18.56 -24.27 -18.69
C GLU A 45 -17.39 -23.47 -19.30
N GLU A 46 -16.23 -24.11 -19.34
CA GLU A 46 -15.03 -23.61 -20.01
C GLU A 46 -15.24 -23.51 -21.54
N PRO A 47 -14.93 -22.37 -22.18
CA PRO A 47 -14.74 -22.33 -23.61
C PRO A 47 -13.28 -22.65 -23.98
N GLU A 48 -13.08 -23.74 -24.72
CA GLU A 48 -11.87 -24.03 -25.48
C GLU A 48 -11.56 -22.88 -26.46
N VAL A 49 -10.60 -22.02 -26.13
CA VAL A 49 -10.06 -21.04 -27.08
C VAL A 49 -8.75 -21.53 -27.67
N ARG A 50 -8.91 -22.06 -28.87
CA ARG A 50 -7.91 -22.38 -29.91
C ARG A 50 -6.85 -21.29 -30.05
N VAL A 51 -5.60 -21.62 -29.71
CA VAL A 51 -4.42 -20.78 -29.92
C VAL A 51 -4.00 -20.86 -31.39
N GLU A 52 -4.36 -19.85 -32.19
CA GLU A 52 -3.77 -19.65 -33.51
C GLU A 52 -2.47 -18.84 -33.39
N GLY A 53 -1.36 -19.52 -33.73
CA GLY A 53 -0.04 -18.93 -33.78
C GLY A 53 0.09 -17.87 -34.87
N ARG A 54 0.67 -16.72 -34.50
CA ARG A 54 1.33 -15.82 -35.44
C ARG A 54 2.81 -15.74 -35.14
N ARG A 55 3.58 -16.34 -36.05
CA ARG A 55 4.99 -16.03 -36.30
C ARG A 55 5.11 -14.55 -36.61
N TYR A 56 6.00 -13.84 -35.91
CA TYR A 56 6.68 -12.69 -36.48
C TYR A 56 8.19 -12.88 -36.32
N ILE A 57 8.83 -12.78 -37.48
CA ILE A 57 10.25 -12.91 -37.77
C ILE A 57 10.95 -11.65 -37.28
N GLY A 58 12.14 -11.80 -36.72
CA GLY A 58 12.81 -10.75 -35.94
C GLY A 58 13.67 -9.74 -36.70
N ARG A 59 14.43 -9.01 -35.88
CA ARG A 59 15.66 -8.23 -36.12
C ARG A 59 16.30 -8.09 -34.74
N LEU A 60 17.43 -8.72 -34.44
CA LEU A 60 18.81 -8.31 -34.75
C LEU A 60 19.13 -6.86 -34.37
N LEU A 61 20.31 -6.73 -33.74
CA LEU A 61 21.02 -5.56 -33.20
C LEU A 61 20.77 -5.36 -31.69
N SER A 62 21.77 -5.32 -30.82
CA SER A 62 23.22 -5.53 -30.93
C SER A 62 23.78 -5.43 -29.51
N ASP A 63 24.84 -6.19 -29.29
CA ASP A 63 25.61 -6.29 -28.05
C ASP A 63 26.02 -4.94 -27.48
N SER A 64 25.87 -4.80 -26.16
CA SER A 64 26.71 -3.92 -25.33
C SER A 64 26.90 -4.60 -23.98
N GLU A 65 27.82 -5.56 -23.98
CA GLU A 65 28.58 -5.96 -22.80
C GLU A 65 29.21 -4.69 -22.22
N SER A 66 28.87 -4.36 -20.98
CA SER A 66 29.69 -3.46 -20.17
C SER A 66 29.96 -4.17 -18.86
N ASP A 67 31.23 -4.54 -18.73
CA ASP A 67 31.86 -5.08 -17.55
C ASP A 67 31.67 -4.10 -16.39
N ILE A 68 30.91 -4.51 -15.37
CA ILE A 68 30.92 -3.87 -14.07
C ILE A 68 31.87 -4.69 -13.21
N GLU A 69 33.12 -4.24 -13.18
CA GLU A 69 34.15 -4.71 -12.26
C GLU A 69 33.64 -4.63 -10.82
N GLN A 70 33.63 -5.79 -10.17
CA GLN A 70 33.54 -5.94 -8.73
C GLN A 70 34.81 -5.33 -8.13
N SER A 71 34.66 -4.20 -7.42
CA SER A 71 35.69 -3.72 -6.50
C SER A 71 35.21 -3.98 -5.08
N ASP A 72 35.87 -4.95 -4.46
CA ASP A 72 35.80 -5.22 -3.03
C ASP A 72 36.52 -4.07 -2.30
N GLY A 73 35.73 -3.14 -1.76
CA GLY A 73 36.22 -2.09 -0.87
C GLY A 73 35.81 -2.40 0.57
N GLU A 74 36.72 -3.04 1.31
CA GLU A 74 36.73 -3.00 2.77
C GLU A 74 36.68 -1.54 3.25
N ILE A 75 35.64 -1.16 4.00
CA ILE A 75 35.68 0.04 4.83
C ILE A 75 35.53 -0.40 6.28
N THR A 76 36.67 -0.36 6.93
CA THR A 76 36.90 -0.51 8.35
C THR A 76 36.07 0.47 9.16
N ALA A 77 35.46 -0.04 10.22
CA ALA A 77 34.92 0.73 11.32
C ALA A 77 36.03 1.55 12.01
N SER A 78 35.78 2.85 12.19
CA SER A 78 36.43 3.74 13.17
C SER A 78 35.42 4.87 13.41
N SER A 79 34.67 4.85 14.50
CA SER A 79 35.03 5.39 15.82
C SER A 79 35.34 6.90 15.78
N GLU A 80 34.50 7.65 16.50
CA GLU A 80 34.82 8.89 17.20
C GLU A 80 35.15 10.12 16.34
N SER A 81 34.26 11.11 16.36
CA SER A 81 34.55 12.37 17.07
C SER A 81 33.41 13.37 16.91
N ASP A 82 33.04 13.96 18.03
CA ASP A 82 32.22 15.14 18.21
C ASP A 82 32.41 16.24 17.15
N SER A 83 31.31 16.82 16.69
CA SER A 83 31.29 18.25 16.40
C SER A 83 29.88 18.81 16.56
N ASP A 84 29.68 19.51 17.66
CA ASP A 84 28.65 20.50 17.93
C ASP A 84 28.36 21.39 16.71
N TYR A 85 27.25 21.15 16.00
CA TYR A 85 26.65 22.17 15.14
C TYR A 85 25.67 23.01 15.97
N ARG A 86 26.24 24.01 16.64
CA ARG A 86 25.47 25.13 17.21
C ARG A 86 24.74 25.87 16.09
N ARG A 87 23.42 25.90 16.23
CA ARG A 87 22.52 27.03 15.99
C ARG A 87 23.26 28.36 15.72
N ARG A 88 23.20 28.84 14.48
CA ARG A 88 23.40 30.26 14.14
C ARG A 88 22.17 30.75 13.37
N GLU A 89 21.22 31.27 14.14
CA GLU A 89 20.26 32.25 13.66
C GLU A 89 21.07 33.43 13.14
N SER A 90 21.02 33.64 11.82
CA SER A 90 21.63 34.79 11.18
C SER A 90 20.54 35.84 11.04
N THR A 91 20.42 36.68 12.06
CA THR A 91 19.83 38.01 11.95
C THR A 91 20.72 38.86 11.05
N PRO A 92 20.20 39.50 9.99
CA PRO A 92 20.90 40.61 9.37
C PRO A 92 20.62 41.85 10.22
N GLU A 93 21.56 42.18 11.10
CA GLU A 93 21.70 43.53 11.65
C GLU A 93 22.54 44.39 10.70
N SER A 94 22.04 45.61 10.51
CA SER A 94 22.74 46.88 10.25
C SER A 94 23.66 47.00 9.04
N GLU A 95 23.34 47.98 8.20
CA GLU A 95 24.12 49.19 7.92
C GLU A 95 23.16 50.05 7.07
N ASP A 96 22.59 51.12 7.66
CA ASP A 96 23.11 52.49 7.60
C ASP A 96 23.08 53.07 6.17
N GLU A 97 22.78 54.38 6.09
CA GLU A 97 22.76 55.21 4.87
C GLU A 97 21.41 55.17 4.10
N ASP A 98 20.48 56.08 4.36
CA ASP A 98 20.67 57.48 4.04
C ASP A 98 19.47 58.36 4.40
N ASP A 99 19.89 59.49 4.92
CA ASP A 99 19.16 60.62 5.44
C ASP A 99 18.67 61.47 4.25
N HIS A 100 17.47 61.19 3.76
CA HIS A 100 16.73 62.14 2.91
C HIS A 100 15.50 62.65 3.62
N HIS A 101 15.78 63.60 4.53
CA HIS A 101 15.05 64.85 4.59
C HIS A 101 14.51 65.25 3.22
N ASP A 102 13.21 65.12 3.01
CA ASP A 102 12.52 66.08 2.16
C ASP A 102 11.17 66.47 2.76
N ARG A 103 11.15 67.77 3.07
CA ARG A 103 10.04 68.55 3.59
C ARG A 103 8.85 68.42 2.66
N PHE A 104 7.86 67.62 3.04
CA PHE A 104 6.49 67.95 2.65
C PHE A 104 6.08 69.17 3.47
N TYR A 105 6.22 70.33 2.84
CA TYR A 105 5.45 71.52 3.20
C TYR A 105 3.97 71.12 3.19
N GLU A 106 3.40 70.95 4.38
CA GLU A 106 1.99 71.22 4.61
C GLU A 106 1.79 72.70 4.28
N HIS A 107 1.39 72.97 3.03
CA HIS A 107 0.84 74.26 2.69
C HIS A 107 -0.57 74.29 3.29
N ASP A 108 -0.61 74.67 4.56
CA ASP A 108 -1.76 75.27 5.22
C ASP A 108 -2.31 76.37 4.31
N GLU A 109 -3.35 76.08 3.53
CA GLU A 109 -4.28 77.11 3.10
C GLU A 109 -5.12 77.52 4.30
N HIS A 110 -4.47 78.29 5.18
CA HIS A 110 -5.13 79.30 5.97
C HIS A 110 -5.87 80.23 5.00
N VAL A 111 -7.14 79.91 4.74
CA VAL A 111 -8.15 80.87 4.28
C VAL A 111 -8.25 81.92 5.39
N ARG A 112 -7.39 82.93 5.27
CA ARG A 112 -7.48 84.18 6.02
C ARG A 112 -8.81 84.80 5.67
N ARG A 113 -9.78 84.58 6.57
CA ARG A 113 -10.85 85.53 6.87
C ARG A 113 -10.23 86.90 7.12
N ARG A 114 -10.02 87.70 6.07
CA ARG A 114 -9.88 89.15 6.22
C ARG A 114 -11.28 89.73 6.45
N ARG A 115 -11.65 89.77 7.74
CA ARG A 115 -12.47 90.86 8.27
C ARG A 115 -11.63 92.14 8.20
N GLY A 116 -12.02 93.05 7.31
CA GLY A 116 -11.67 94.47 7.31
C GLY A 116 -12.75 95.13 6.47
N ARG A 117 -13.79 95.76 7.05
CA ARG A 117 -13.78 96.95 7.89
C ARG A 117 -13.12 98.13 7.18
N GLU A 118 -13.83 98.66 6.20
CA GLU A 118 -13.74 100.06 5.77
C GLU A 118 -15.19 100.56 5.78
N HIS A 119 -15.59 101.20 6.87
CA HIS A 119 -15.79 102.64 6.91
C HIS A 119 -16.72 103.14 5.79
N PHE A 120 -18.01 102.88 6.00
CA PHE A 120 -18.99 103.97 5.92
C PHE A 120 -18.51 105.07 6.86
N ASP A 121 -18.20 106.24 6.32
CA ASP A 121 -18.47 107.56 6.90
C ASP A 121 -17.96 108.63 5.92
N ASN A 122 -18.72 109.73 5.83
CA ASN A 122 -18.49 110.95 5.05
C ASN A 122 -19.05 110.97 3.63
N LEU A 123 -20.39 110.93 3.56
CA LEU A 123 -21.14 111.76 2.60
C LEU A 123 -20.98 113.24 3.00
N PRO A 124 -20.37 114.11 2.18
CA PRO A 124 -20.47 115.54 2.36
C PRO A 124 -21.83 116.02 1.86
N ILE A 125 -22.47 116.81 2.72
CA ILE A 125 -23.71 117.56 2.51
C ILE A 125 -23.58 118.44 1.24
N PRO A 126 -24.66 118.57 0.43
CA PRO A 126 -24.66 119.41 -0.76
C PRO A 126 -24.57 120.89 -0.36
N GLY A 127 -23.39 121.47 -0.56
CA GLY A 127 -23.18 122.91 -0.52
C GLY A 127 -23.60 123.53 -1.84
N GLU A 128 -24.66 124.32 -1.77
CA GLU A 128 -25.09 125.27 -2.78
C GLU A 128 -23.98 126.29 -3.08
N ASP A 129 -24.15 126.98 -4.22
CA ASP A 129 -23.45 128.20 -4.62
C ASP A 129 -22.06 128.05 -5.27
N HIS A 130 -22.03 127.94 -6.60
CA HIS A 130 -21.44 129.01 -7.42
C HIS A 130 -21.79 128.87 -8.90
N TRP A 131 -22.68 129.76 -9.33
CA TRP A 131 -22.98 130.07 -10.71
C TRP A 131 -21.81 130.82 -11.35
N PHE A 132 -21.58 130.54 -12.64
CA PHE A 132 -20.91 131.38 -13.64
C PHE A 132 -19.46 131.79 -13.39
N ASP A 133 -18.56 131.13 -14.13
CA ASP A 133 -17.66 131.87 -15.02
C ASP A 133 -17.45 131.05 -16.29
N GLY A 134 -18.22 131.39 -17.32
CA GLY A 134 -18.05 130.88 -18.68
C GLY A 134 -16.79 131.47 -19.27
N VAL A 135 -15.64 130.91 -18.89
CA VAL A 135 -14.39 131.14 -19.60
C VAL A 135 -14.58 130.53 -20.98
N ASN A 136 -14.73 131.39 -21.99
CA ASN A 136 -14.64 131.01 -23.39
C ASN A 136 -13.22 130.46 -23.61
N LEU A 137 -13.04 129.16 -23.30
CA LEU A 137 -11.89 128.37 -23.69
C LEU A 137 -11.74 128.56 -25.19
N THR A 138 -10.60 129.08 -25.58
CA THR A 138 -10.29 129.21 -26.99
C THR A 138 -10.32 127.82 -27.60
N LEU A 139 -10.79 127.68 -28.85
CA LEU A 139 -10.86 126.40 -29.55
C LEU A 139 -9.55 125.58 -29.44
N GLU A 140 -8.42 126.28 -29.35
CA GLU A 140 -7.10 125.69 -29.14
C GLU A 140 -6.91 124.97 -27.80
N GLU A 141 -7.51 125.45 -26.71
CA GLU A 141 -7.39 124.83 -25.38
C GLU A 141 -8.20 123.54 -25.29
N LEU A 142 -9.40 123.52 -25.87
CA LEU A 142 -10.21 122.29 -26.01
C LEU A 142 -9.45 121.23 -26.83
N GLN A 143 -8.82 121.65 -27.93
CA GLN A 143 -7.98 120.76 -28.75
C GLN A 143 -6.76 120.24 -27.97
N ARG A 144 -6.11 121.07 -27.13
CA ARG A 144 -4.98 120.62 -26.28
C ARG A 144 -5.41 119.61 -25.23
N ASP A 145 -6.56 119.80 -24.58
CA ASP A 145 -7.07 118.86 -23.59
C ASP A 145 -7.55 117.55 -24.21
N GLU A 146 -8.14 117.61 -25.41
CA GLU A 146 -8.44 116.42 -26.20
C GLU A 146 -7.16 115.65 -26.56
N ILE A 147 -6.11 116.34 -27.03
CA ILE A 147 -4.80 115.72 -27.30
C ILE A 147 -4.20 115.09 -26.03
N ARG A 148 -4.27 115.75 -24.87
CA ARG A 148 -3.79 115.18 -23.59
C ARG A 148 -4.59 113.96 -23.16
N SER A 149 -5.91 114.00 -23.35
CA SER A 149 -6.81 112.87 -23.07
C SER A 149 -6.48 111.67 -23.96
N LEU A 150 -6.33 111.90 -25.27
CA LEU A 150 -5.95 110.86 -26.22
C LEU A 150 -4.56 110.30 -25.94
N LYS A 151 -3.59 111.13 -25.55
CA LYS A 151 -2.25 110.66 -25.12
C LYS A 151 -2.32 109.77 -23.88
N ARG A 152 -3.11 110.13 -22.86
CA ARG A 152 -3.31 109.29 -21.67
C ARG A 152 -3.96 107.96 -22.04
N LYS A 153 -5.04 107.97 -22.85
CA LYS A 153 -5.68 106.75 -23.34
C LYS A 153 -4.73 105.86 -24.14
N LEU A 154 -3.87 106.47 -24.97
CA LEU A 154 -2.86 105.73 -25.74
C LEU A 154 -1.79 105.11 -24.82
N GLU A 155 -1.36 105.83 -23.79
CA GLU A 155 -0.38 105.32 -22.82
C GLU A 155 -0.98 104.22 -21.95
N ASP A 156 -2.22 104.38 -21.48
CA ASP A 156 -2.94 103.34 -20.73
C ASP A 156 -3.17 102.10 -21.58
N SER A 157 -3.56 102.27 -22.85
CA SER A 157 -3.68 101.15 -23.81
C SER A 157 -2.33 100.47 -24.05
N ARG A 158 -1.22 101.22 -24.12
CA ARG A 158 0.12 100.64 -24.22
C ARG A 158 0.50 99.83 -22.98
N ARG A 159 0.21 100.34 -21.78
CA ARG A 159 0.45 99.60 -20.52
C ARG A 159 -0.41 98.34 -20.44
N GLU A 160 -1.67 98.41 -20.86
CA GLU A 160 -2.57 97.25 -20.91
C GLU A 160 -2.06 96.20 -21.91
N ILE A 161 -1.60 96.61 -23.08
CA ILE A 161 -0.96 95.72 -24.07
C ILE A 161 0.31 95.10 -23.48
N GLN A 162 1.13 95.87 -22.79
CA GLN A 162 2.34 95.36 -22.14
C GLN A 162 2.00 94.32 -21.07
N GLN A 163 1.05 94.60 -20.18
CA GLN A 163 0.60 93.65 -19.15
C GLN A 163 0.08 92.36 -19.78
N LYS A 164 -0.78 92.47 -20.81
CA LYS A 164 -1.29 91.30 -21.53
C LYS A 164 -0.17 90.48 -22.19
N ASN A 165 0.88 91.13 -22.70
CA ASN A 165 2.03 90.42 -23.26
C ASN A 165 2.83 89.69 -22.16
N GLU A 166 2.98 90.29 -20.98
CA GLU A 166 3.62 89.65 -19.82
C GLU A 166 2.81 88.43 -19.35
N ASP A 167 1.49 88.55 -19.24
CA ASP A 167 0.57 87.45 -18.90
C ASP A 167 0.64 86.32 -19.95
N ILE A 168 0.71 86.67 -21.24
CA ILE A 168 0.88 85.69 -22.33
C ILE A 168 2.20 84.92 -22.18
N GLU A 169 3.29 85.60 -21.85
CA GLU A 169 4.59 84.93 -21.64
C GLU A 169 4.62 84.09 -20.37
N GLU A 170 3.90 84.48 -19.31
CA GLU A 170 3.69 83.63 -18.13
C GLU A 170 2.86 82.38 -18.46
N LEU A 171 1.74 82.52 -19.18
CA LEU A 171 0.93 81.38 -19.63
C LEU A 171 1.71 80.44 -20.56
N LYS A 172 2.57 80.99 -21.44
CA LYS A 172 3.46 80.18 -22.27
C LYS A 172 4.49 79.40 -21.44
N ARG A 173 5.03 80.01 -20.38
CA ARG A 173 5.93 79.31 -19.44
C ARG A 173 5.18 78.18 -18.73
N SER A 174 4.03 78.48 -18.13
CA SER A 174 3.18 77.49 -17.46
C SER A 174 2.79 76.33 -18.37
N ARG A 175 2.45 76.62 -19.64
CA ARG A 175 2.16 75.57 -20.64
C ARG A 175 3.36 74.67 -20.90
N ARG A 176 4.58 75.22 -21.04
CA ARG A 176 5.79 74.42 -21.25
C ARG A 176 6.09 73.50 -20.06
N ASP A 177 5.90 74.01 -18.85
CA ASP A 177 6.10 73.23 -17.62
C ASP A 177 5.08 72.07 -17.53
N ALA A 178 3.81 72.35 -17.88
CA ALA A 178 2.78 71.32 -17.96
C ALA A 178 3.08 70.28 -19.05
N ASP A 179 3.53 70.70 -20.23
CA ASP A 179 3.92 69.80 -21.33
C ASP A 179 5.10 68.90 -20.92
N TYR A 180 6.11 69.44 -20.21
CA TYR A 180 7.22 68.67 -19.66
C TYR A 180 6.75 67.62 -18.65
N GLU A 181 5.89 68.02 -17.71
CA GLU A 181 5.36 67.11 -16.69
C GLU A 181 4.48 66.01 -17.31
N MET A 182 3.68 66.33 -18.33
CA MET A 182 2.95 65.32 -19.10
C MET A 182 3.89 64.31 -19.75
N GLY A 183 5.01 64.75 -20.35
CA GLY A 183 6.02 63.86 -20.93
C GLY A 183 6.61 62.91 -19.89
N ARG A 184 7.01 63.44 -18.73
CA ARG A 184 7.52 62.65 -17.60
C ARG A 184 6.52 61.59 -17.12
N LEU A 185 5.25 61.97 -17.02
CA LEU A 185 4.18 61.04 -16.63
C LEU A 185 3.92 59.99 -17.70
N GLN A 186 4.00 60.32 -18.99
CA GLN A 186 3.87 59.37 -20.09
C GLN A 186 4.98 58.30 -20.05
N ASP A 187 6.23 58.70 -19.82
CA ASP A 187 7.35 57.77 -19.67
C ASP A 187 7.17 56.86 -18.44
N SER A 188 6.71 57.43 -17.32
CA SER A 188 6.37 56.67 -16.11
C SER A 188 5.27 55.63 -16.36
N VAL A 189 4.22 56.01 -17.09
CA VAL A 189 3.14 55.08 -17.48
C VAL A 189 3.65 53.99 -18.42
N TYR A 190 4.52 54.35 -19.38
CA TYR A 190 5.12 53.39 -20.31
C TYR A 190 5.98 52.36 -19.57
N ASN A 191 6.86 52.79 -18.67
CA ASN A 191 7.71 51.90 -17.87
C ASN A 191 6.86 50.97 -16.99
N LYS A 192 5.84 51.51 -16.32
CA LYS A 192 4.90 50.70 -15.52
C LYS A 192 4.15 49.68 -16.38
N LYS A 193 3.79 50.03 -17.62
CA LYS A 193 3.14 49.10 -18.56
C LYS A 193 4.06 47.93 -18.90
N GLN A 194 5.35 48.17 -19.13
CA GLN A 194 6.32 47.10 -19.34
C GLN A 194 6.48 46.21 -18.10
N SER A 195 6.56 46.79 -16.90
CA SER A 195 6.62 46.00 -15.66
C SER A 195 5.39 45.11 -15.47
N VAL A 196 4.18 45.60 -15.79
CA VAL A 196 2.95 44.79 -15.73
C VAL A 196 3.01 43.62 -16.71
N GLN A 197 3.52 43.82 -17.93
CA GLN A 197 3.69 42.74 -18.91
C GLN A 197 4.68 41.68 -18.41
N TYR A 198 5.79 42.10 -17.79
CA TYR A 198 6.76 41.18 -17.20
C TYR A 198 6.16 40.37 -16.03
N ILE A 199 5.41 41.01 -15.14
CA ILE A 199 4.71 40.34 -14.05
C ILE A 199 3.70 39.31 -14.58
N GLN A 200 2.99 39.63 -15.66
CA GLN A 200 2.07 38.68 -16.32
C GLN A 200 2.81 37.45 -16.85
N LEU A 201 3.97 37.64 -17.49
CA LEU A 201 4.79 36.52 -17.96
C LEU A 201 5.27 35.62 -16.80
N LEU A 202 5.77 36.22 -15.72
CA LEU A 202 6.18 35.49 -14.53
C LEU A 202 5.00 34.72 -13.89
N SER A 203 3.80 35.31 -13.88
CA SER A 203 2.62 34.63 -13.33
C SER A 203 2.28 33.35 -14.10
N PHE A 204 2.44 33.35 -15.43
CA PHE A 204 2.23 32.16 -16.26
C PHE A 204 3.28 31.07 -15.97
N GLN A 205 4.56 31.46 -15.84
CA GLN A 205 5.63 30.51 -15.49
C GLN A 205 5.41 29.88 -14.10
N ILE A 206 4.93 30.67 -13.14
CA ILE A 206 4.58 30.17 -11.81
C ILE A 206 3.45 29.13 -11.89
N GLU A 207 2.42 29.37 -12.71
CA GLU A 207 1.33 28.40 -12.93
C GLU A 207 1.83 27.08 -13.54
N ASP A 208 2.78 27.12 -14.47
CA ASP A 208 3.42 25.92 -15.02
C ASP A 208 4.15 25.11 -13.95
N VAL A 209 4.98 25.77 -13.14
CA VAL A 209 5.69 25.11 -12.03
C VAL A 209 4.71 24.49 -11.04
N PHE A 210 3.58 25.16 -10.75
CA PHE A 210 2.54 24.58 -9.90
C PHE A 210 1.90 23.32 -10.50
N ARG A 211 1.66 23.29 -11.83
CA ARG A 211 1.16 22.08 -12.52
C ARG A 211 2.14 20.91 -12.40
N ASP A 212 3.43 21.19 -12.55
CA ASP A 212 4.48 20.18 -12.42
C ASP A 212 4.57 19.65 -10.99
N ILE A 213 4.49 20.52 -9.98
CA ILE A 213 4.47 20.13 -8.57
C ILE A 213 3.28 19.21 -8.26
N ILE A 214 2.09 19.53 -8.76
CA ILE A 214 0.89 18.68 -8.57
C ILE A 214 1.11 17.30 -9.21
N THR A 215 1.66 17.27 -10.43
CA THR A 215 1.94 16.01 -11.15
C THR A 215 3.00 15.17 -10.42
N LEU A 216 4.07 15.79 -9.93
CA LEU A 216 5.12 15.12 -9.16
C LEU A 216 4.57 14.57 -7.84
N ARG A 217 3.71 15.32 -7.16
CA ARG A 217 3.06 14.85 -5.94
C ARG A 217 2.20 13.61 -6.18
N TYR A 218 1.39 13.62 -7.24
CA TYR A 218 0.60 12.45 -7.63
C TYR A 218 1.48 11.21 -7.90
N LYS A 219 2.59 11.40 -8.63
CA LYS A 219 3.57 10.32 -8.89
C LYS A 219 4.21 9.80 -7.60
N TYR A 220 4.56 10.70 -6.68
CA TYR A 220 5.12 10.34 -5.37
C TYR A 220 4.12 9.51 -4.54
N ASP A 221 2.86 9.94 -4.45
CA ASP A 221 1.83 9.22 -3.70
C ASP A 221 1.60 7.81 -4.29
N LYS A 222 1.52 7.69 -5.62
CA LYS A 222 1.43 6.38 -6.30
C LYS A 222 2.63 5.48 -6.02
N ALA A 223 3.84 6.03 -5.95
CA ALA A 223 5.04 5.29 -5.60
C ALA A 223 5.04 4.84 -4.13
N GLN A 224 4.52 5.65 -3.20
CA GLN A 224 4.34 5.27 -1.79
C GLN A 224 3.34 4.13 -1.63
N ASP A 225 2.21 4.19 -2.33
CA ASP A 225 1.20 3.11 -2.32
C ASP A 225 1.80 1.81 -2.87
N SER A 226 2.56 1.89 -3.98
CA SER A 226 3.26 0.73 -4.56
C SER A 226 4.30 0.16 -3.61
N LYS A 227 5.04 1.01 -2.89
CA LYS A 227 6.00 0.60 -1.86
C LYS A 227 5.32 -0.08 -0.68
N LYS A 228 4.15 0.40 -0.24
CA LYS A 228 3.35 -0.23 0.82
C LYS A 228 2.89 -1.63 0.40
N TRP A 229 2.35 -1.76 -0.81
CA TRP A 229 1.94 -3.04 -1.36
C TRP A 229 3.10 -4.04 -1.45
N LEU A 230 4.27 -3.64 -1.96
CA LEU A 230 5.46 -4.50 -2.02
C LEU A 230 5.93 -4.97 -0.64
N LYS A 231 5.78 -4.14 0.40
CA LYS A 231 6.11 -4.54 1.78
C LYS A 231 5.14 -5.58 2.32
N GLU A 232 3.85 -5.44 2.03
CA GLU A 232 2.82 -6.41 2.44
C GLU A 232 3.06 -7.76 1.73
N GLU A 233 3.34 -7.74 0.43
CA GLU A 233 3.66 -8.95 -0.34
C GLU A 233 4.96 -9.62 0.14
N HIS A 234 6.01 -8.84 0.41
CA HIS A 234 7.24 -9.36 0.99
C HIS A 234 7.00 -10.00 2.36
N SER A 235 6.16 -9.39 3.21
CA SER A 235 5.79 -9.97 4.51
C SER A 235 5.08 -11.31 4.33
N HIS A 236 4.10 -11.39 3.43
CA HIS A 236 3.36 -12.61 3.15
C HIS A 236 4.27 -13.74 2.62
N LEU A 237 5.15 -13.43 1.66
CA LEU A 237 6.13 -14.40 1.16
C LEU A 237 7.11 -14.85 2.25
N SER A 238 7.55 -13.93 3.11
CA SER A 238 8.39 -14.26 4.26
C SER A 238 7.68 -15.25 5.21
N ASP A 239 6.39 -15.02 5.49
CA ASP A 239 5.59 -15.91 6.33
C ASP A 239 5.41 -17.30 5.68
N MET A 240 5.15 -17.36 4.37
CA MET A 240 5.06 -18.62 3.63
C MET A 240 6.36 -19.42 3.69
N VAL A 241 7.50 -18.76 3.51
CA VAL A 241 8.83 -19.38 3.61
C VAL A 241 9.06 -19.91 5.03
N GLN A 242 8.71 -19.12 6.05
CA GLN A 242 8.83 -19.53 7.45
C GLN A 242 7.95 -20.76 7.78
N GLN A 243 6.72 -20.79 7.26
CA GLN A 243 5.81 -21.93 7.41
C GLN A 243 6.36 -23.18 6.71
N TYR A 244 6.92 -23.04 5.51
CA TYR A 244 7.54 -24.15 4.78
C TYR A 244 8.70 -24.77 5.57
N TYR A 245 9.62 -23.96 6.10
CA TYR A 245 10.73 -24.48 6.92
C TYR A 245 10.25 -25.13 8.21
N SER A 246 9.24 -24.56 8.87
CA SER A 246 8.64 -25.14 10.08
C SER A 246 7.99 -26.51 9.78
N SER A 247 7.22 -26.61 8.70
CA SER A 247 6.60 -27.86 8.24
C SER A 247 7.63 -28.94 7.91
N LYS A 248 8.73 -28.55 7.24
CA LYS A 248 9.84 -29.46 6.89
C LYS A 248 10.55 -29.99 8.13
N GLU A 249 10.74 -29.16 9.15
CA GLU A 249 11.34 -29.60 10.42
C GLU A 249 10.40 -30.56 11.17
N ASP A 250 9.09 -30.31 11.16
CA ASP A 250 8.11 -31.24 11.73
C ASP A 250 8.05 -32.57 10.97
N GLU A 251 8.13 -32.56 9.64
CA GLU A 251 8.24 -33.78 8.84
C GLU A 251 9.48 -34.59 9.22
N LYS A 252 10.63 -33.92 9.37
CA LYS A 252 11.88 -34.56 9.82
C LYS A 252 11.73 -35.18 11.22
N ARG A 253 11.04 -34.51 12.14
CA ARG A 253 10.71 -35.07 13.47
C ARG A 253 9.79 -36.29 13.37
N ARG A 254 8.77 -36.24 12.51
CA ARG A 254 7.87 -37.39 12.26
C ARG A 254 8.66 -38.60 11.73
N ARG A 255 9.54 -38.38 10.75
CA ARG A 255 10.41 -39.43 10.18
C ARG A 255 11.29 -40.08 11.25
N ARG A 256 11.94 -39.28 12.11
CA ARG A 256 12.73 -39.81 13.24
C ARG A 256 11.92 -40.70 14.17
N ARG A 257 10.70 -40.28 14.55
CA ARG A 257 9.81 -41.09 15.40
C ARG A 257 9.46 -42.43 14.74
N THR A 258 9.12 -42.40 13.45
CA THR A 258 8.79 -43.64 12.70
C THR A 258 9.98 -44.58 12.58
N GLU A 259 11.19 -44.04 12.41
CA GLU A 259 12.42 -44.84 12.39
C GLU A 259 12.73 -45.47 13.75
N GLU A 260 12.56 -44.71 14.84
CA GLU A 260 12.69 -45.22 16.21
C GLU A 260 11.65 -46.30 16.54
N ASP A 261 10.39 -46.11 16.13
CA ASP A 261 9.33 -47.10 16.28
C ASP A 261 9.64 -48.40 15.51
N LEU A 262 10.11 -48.26 14.27
CA LEU A 262 10.53 -49.41 13.46
C LEU A 262 11.72 -50.14 14.09
N ALA A 263 12.69 -49.41 14.65
CA ALA A 263 13.81 -49.99 15.37
C ALA A 263 13.35 -50.75 16.64
N ARG A 264 12.41 -50.18 17.42
CA ARG A 264 11.79 -50.85 18.58
C ARG A 264 11.07 -52.14 18.16
N ALA A 265 10.26 -52.09 17.11
CA ALA A 265 9.54 -53.26 16.60
C ALA A 265 10.49 -54.35 16.09
N ASN A 266 11.55 -53.96 15.37
CA ASN A 266 12.58 -54.91 14.92
C ASN A 266 13.31 -55.57 16.08
N HIS A 267 13.64 -54.81 17.13
CA HIS A 267 14.24 -55.37 18.34
C HIS A 267 13.30 -56.35 19.06
N ALA A 268 12.01 -56.00 19.22
CA ALA A 268 11.00 -56.86 19.81
C ALA A 268 10.80 -58.16 18.99
N ASN A 269 10.71 -58.04 17.66
CA ASN A 269 10.61 -59.20 16.77
C ASN A 269 11.85 -60.10 16.85
N LYS A 270 13.05 -59.52 16.98
CA LYS A 270 14.29 -60.28 17.18
C LYS A 270 14.26 -61.05 18.51
N ALA A 271 13.80 -60.43 19.59
CA ALA A 271 13.65 -61.08 20.89
C ALA A 271 12.61 -62.21 20.84
N LEU A 272 11.46 -61.98 20.21
CA LEU A 272 10.42 -63.00 20.03
C LEU A 272 10.93 -64.19 19.23
N LYS A 273 11.65 -63.95 18.12
CA LYS A 273 12.27 -65.02 17.32
C LYS A 273 13.30 -65.82 18.13
N ALA A 274 14.08 -65.17 18.98
CA ALA A 274 15.02 -65.86 19.87
C ALA A 274 14.28 -66.75 20.88
N SER A 275 13.21 -66.24 21.50
CA SER A 275 12.38 -67.01 22.43
C SER A 275 11.68 -68.21 21.77
N ILE A 276 11.15 -68.04 20.55
CA ILE A 276 10.58 -69.16 19.77
C ILE A 276 11.66 -70.20 19.46
N LYS A 277 12.89 -69.77 19.12
CA LYS A 277 14.01 -70.69 18.86
C LYS A 277 14.38 -71.48 20.11
N GLU A 278 14.46 -70.83 21.27
CA GLU A 278 14.74 -71.46 22.57
C GLU A 278 13.66 -72.48 22.94
N MET A 279 12.37 -72.10 22.88
CA MET A 279 11.26 -73.03 23.11
C MET A 279 11.30 -74.23 22.15
N ASN A 280 11.68 -74.03 20.88
CA ASN A 280 11.80 -75.12 19.92
C ASN A 280 13.02 -76.03 20.18
N GLU A 281 14.09 -75.49 20.75
CA GLU A 281 15.27 -76.26 21.18
C GLU A 281 14.94 -77.10 22.42
N ASP A 282 14.27 -76.53 23.42
CA ASP A 282 13.83 -77.27 24.61
C ASP A 282 12.83 -78.39 24.29
N ASN A 283 12.01 -78.21 23.25
CA ASN A 283 11.09 -79.23 22.77
C ASN A 283 11.79 -80.39 22.01
N ARG A 284 13.09 -80.28 21.69
CA ARG A 284 13.86 -81.41 21.15
C ARG A 284 14.33 -82.27 22.31
N GLY A 285 13.80 -83.49 22.42
CA GLY A 285 14.23 -84.44 23.44
C GLY A 285 15.75 -84.73 23.37
N PRO A 286 16.35 -85.24 24.47
CA PRO A 286 17.80 -85.45 24.60
C PRO A 286 18.43 -86.35 23.51
N ASP A 287 17.62 -87.12 22.78
CA ASP A 287 18.07 -88.04 21.73
C ASP A 287 17.81 -87.52 20.30
N GLY A 288 17.36 -86.27 20.13
CA GLY A 288 16.89 -85.75 18.83
C GLY A 288 15.59 -86.41 18.36
N ALA A 289 14.90 -87.14 19.24
CA ALA A 289 13.59 -87.70 18.98
C ALA A 289 12.58 -86.57 18.76
N ALA A 290 11.78 -86.69 17.70
CA ALA A 290 10.69 -85.75 17.45
C ALA A 290 9.75 -85.73 18.68
N PRO A 291 9.13 -84.57 18.99
CA PRO A 291 8.25 -84.45 20.14
C PRO A 291 7.18 -85.54 20.15
N SER A 292 6.80 -86.04 21.33
CA SER A 292 5.83 -87.14 21.45
C SER A 292 4.50 -86.85 20.75
N TRP A 293 4.07 -85.58 20.73
CA TRP A 293 2.87 -85.12 20.04
C TRP A 293 2.91 -85.24 18.51
N LYS A 294 4.09 -85.47 17.91
CA LYS A 294 4.24 -85.80 16.47
C LYS A 294 4.01 -87.27 16.16
N HIS A 295 3.84 -88.12 17.16
CA HIS A 295 3.67 -89.56 16.96
C HIS A 295 2.25 -89.98 17.30
N CYS A 296 1.77 -91.00 16.60
CA CYS A 296 0.55 -91.69 17.00
C CYS A 296 0.80 -92.49 18.28
N GLU A 297 0.07 -92.21 19.35
CA GLU A 297 0.25 -92.89 20.65
C GLU A 297 -0.11 -94.40 20.61
N ILE A 298 -0.78 -94.87 19.55
CA ILE A 298 -1.07 -96.30 19.35
C ILE A 298 0.11 -97.03 18.68
N CYS A 299 0.60 -96.52 17.55
CA CYS A 299 1.63 -97.21 16.76
C CYS A 299 3.04 -96.63 16.91
N ILE A 300 3.18 -95.52 17.62
CA ILE A 300 4.43 -94.80 17.91
C ILE A 300 5.17 -94.41 16.61
N VAL A 301 4.42 -94.13 15.54
CA VAL A 301 4.96 -93.67 14.26
C VAL A 301 4.64 -92.20 14.04
N GLU A 302 5.60 -91.46 13.50
CA GLU A 302 5.47 -90.05 13.17
C GLU A 302 4.32 -89.81 12.17
N TYR A 303 3.52 -88.79 12.46
CA TYR A 303 2.48 -88.30 11.58
C TYR A 303 3.06 -87.69 10.31
N ASN A 304 2.43 -87.93 9.17
CA ASN A 304 2.82 -87.31 7.91
C ASN A 304 1.62 -87.19 6.95
N THR A 305 1.87 -86.70 5.73
CA THR A 305 0.82 -86.47 4.72
C THR A 305 0.36 -87.73 3.97
N THR A 306 0.98 -88.89 4.22
CA THR A 306 0.58 -90.16 3.58
C THR A 306 -0.75 -90.64 4.14
N PRO A 307 -1.68 -91.17 3.31
CA PRO A 307 -3.04 -91.55 3.73
C PRO A 307 -3.14 -92.46 4.95
N SER A 308 -2.12 -93.27 5.25
CA SER A 308 -2.10 -94.14 6.43
C SER A 308 -1.66 -93.43 7.71
N ARG A 309 -0.84 -92.39 7.61
CA ARG A 309 -0.23 -91.67 8.74
C ARG A 309 -0.76 -90.26 8.93
N ILE A 310 -1.80 -89.84 8.20
CA ILE A 310 -2.45 -88.55 8.42
C ILE A 310 -3.06 -88.52 9.82
N PRO A 311 -2.71 -87.54 10.68
CA PRO A 311 -3.33 -87.37 11.98
C PRO A 311 -4.78 -86.91 11.82
N ARG A 312 -5.70 -87.63 12.45
CA ARG A 312 -7.13 -87.34 12.51
C ARG A 312 -7.51 -87.01 13.95
N VAL A 313 -8.25 -85.92 14.14
CA VAL A 313 -8.76 -85.51 15.46
C VAL A 313 -10.05 -86.27 15.71
N LEU A 314 -10.10 -86.96 16.85
CA LEU A 314 -11.32 -87.59 17.35
C LEU A 314 -12.19 -86.52 18.01
N GLY A 315 -13.48 -86.51 17.69
CA GLY A 315 -14.41 -85.47 18.11
C GLY A 315 -15.74 -85.65 17.39
N THR A 316 -16.80 -85.21 18.04
CA THR A 316 -18.15 -85.40 17.57
C THR A 316 -18.53 -84.26 16.65
N PHE A 317 -18.82 -84.56 15.39
CA PHE A 317 -19.50 -83.60 14.53
C PHE A 317 -20.96 -83.53 14.96
N VAL A 318 -21.26 -82.68 15.94
CA VAL A 318 -22.65 -82.27 16.13
C VAL A 318 -22.94 -81.27 15.01
N GLU A 319 -23.57 -81.75 13.93
CA GLU A 319 -24.26 -80.84 13.02
C GLU A 319 -25.33 -80.11 13.86
N MET A 320 -25.07 -78.83 14.06
CA MET A 320 -25.75 -77.96 15.01
C MET A 320 -27.18 -77.67 14.49
N GLU A 321 -28.12 -78.61 14.67
CA GLU A 321 -29.54 -78.36 14.38
C GLU A 321 -30.54 -78.67 15.51
N THR A 322 -30.14 -79.27 16.65
CA THR A 322 -31.06 -79.36 17.81
C THR A 322 -30.36 -79.16 19.16
N ILE A 323 -30.15 -77.88 19.50
CA ILE A 323 -29.83 -77.44 20.87
C ILE A 323 -31.10 -77.64 21.71
N ASN A 324 -31.03 -78.47 22.75
CA ASN A 324 -31.77 -78.33 24.04
C ASN A 324 -31.67 -79.56 24.96
N THR A 325 -30.61 -80.37 24.87
CA THR A 325 -30.25 -81.31 25.95
C THR A 325 -28.81 -81.10 26.34
N THR A 326 -28.61 -80.50 27.51
CA THR A 326 -27.33 -80.41 28.21
C THR A 326 -26.96 -81.81 28.71
N SER A 327 -26.35 -82.62 27.84
CA SER A 327 -25.61 -83.81 28.26
C SER A 327 -24.17 -83.71 27.75
N GLU A 328 -23.22 -84.00 28.64
CA GLU A 328 -21.76 -84.02 28.46
C GLU A 328 -21.30 -84.80 27.21
N PHE A 329 -21.45 -84.20 26.03
CA PHE A 329 -20.80 -84.66 24.81
C PHE A 329 -19.45 -83.93 24.73
N SER A 330 -18.41 -84.53 25.31
CA SER A 330 -17.06 -83.97 25.25
C SER A 330 -16.37 -84.44 23.98
N ASP A 331 -16.01 -83.50 23.11
CA ASP A 331 -15.03 -83.77 22.06
C ASP A 331 -13.71 -84.17 22.74
N CYS A 332 -13.30 -85.43 22.54
CA CYS A 332 -12.10 -85.95 23.17
C CYS A 332 -10.82 -85.24 22.69
N GLY A 333 -10.79 -84.72 21.46
CA GLY A 333 -9.68 -83.94 20.92
C GLY A 333 -8.39 -84.75 20.68
N HIS A 334 -8.36 -86.03 21.07
CA HIS A 334 -7.24 -86.93 20.87
C HIS A 334 -6.97 -87.12 19.38
N THR A 335 -5.69 -87.18 19.01
CA THR A 335 -5.28 -87.35 17.61
C THR A 335 -4.73 -88.75 17.41
N LEU A 336 -5.19 -89.44 16.35
CA LEU A 336 -4.72 -90.76 15.94
C LEU A 336 -4.32 -90.75 14.46
N CYS A 337 -3.47 -91.68 14.02
CA CYS A 337 -3.21 -91.81 12.59
C CYS A 337 -4.39 -92.50 11.91
N GLN A 338 -4.68 -92.12 10.67
CA GLN A 338 -5.81 -92.66 9.91
C GLN A 338 -5.83 -94.21 9.86
N SER A 339 -4.66 -94.86 9.79
CA SER A 339 -4.60 -96.33 9.84
C SER A 339 -5.03 -96.91 11.19
N CYS A 340 -4.60 -96.32 12.31
CA CYS A 340 -4.96 -96.83 13.63
C CYS A 340 -6.42 -96.49 13.98
N ALA A 341 -6.89 -95.31 13.61
CA ALA A 341 -8.30 -94.98 13.73
C ALA A 341 -9.17 -95.94 12.89
N GLY A 342 -8.74 -96.31 11.68
CA GLY A 342 -9.42 -97.33 10.86
C GLY A 342 -9.44 -98.73 11.47
N GLN A 343 -8.44 -99.09 12.28
CA GLN A 343 -8.39 -100.37 12.98
C GLN A 343 -9.26 -100.41 14.23
N LEU A 344 -9.55 -99.24 14.82
CA LEU A 344 -10.39 -99.10 16.02
C LEU A 344 -11.84 -98.76 15.70
N ALA A 345 -12.15 -98.46 14.44
CA ALA A 345 -13.51 -98.20 14.00
C ALA A 345 -14.30 -99.52 13.89
N GLU A 346 -15.46 -99.57 14.52
CA GLU A 346 -16.43 -100.66 14.40
C GLU A 346 -17.73 -100.06 13.83
N ASP A 347 -18.18 -100.59 12.69
CA ASP A 347 -19.33 -100.08 11.93
C ASP A 347 -19.23 -98.56 11.66
N ASP A 348 -20.11 -97.76 12.28
CA ASP A 348 -20.20 -96.30 12.12
C ASP A 348 -19.69 -95.53 13.35
N GLU A 349 -19.03 -96.20 14.29
CA GLU A 349 -18.50 -95.59 15.51
C GLU A 349 -17.03 -95.92 15.78
N LEU A 350 -16.35 -95.02 16.45
CA LEU A 350 -14.96 -95.17 16.88
C LEU A 350 -14.88 -94.77 18.35
N GLN A 351 -14.46 -95.70 19.19
CA GLN A 351 -14.20 -95.42 20.61
C GLN A 351 -12.76 -94.96 20.80
N CYS A 352 -12.57 -93.77 21.39
CA CYS A 352 -11.24 -93.24 21.70
C CYS A 352 -10.50 -94.16 22.68
N PRO A 353 -9.27 -94.62 22.38
CA PRO A 353 -8.56 -95.55 23.25
C PRO A 353 -8.07 -94.92 24.55
N PHE A 354 -8.06 -93.58 24.66
CA PHE A 354 -7.52 -92.86 25.83
C PHE A 354 -8.59 -92.53 26.86
N ASP A 355 -9.72 -91.98 26.43
CA ASP A 355 -10.81 -91.53 27.31
C ASP A 355 -12.13 -92.28 27.10
N ARG A 356 -12.18 -93.20 26.12
CA ARG A 356 -13.35 -94.03 25.78
C ARG A 356 -14.56 -93.25 25.27
N SER A 357 -14.39 -91.98 24.91
CA SER A 357 -15.44 -91.19 24.25
C SER A 357 -15.72 -91.75 22.86
N PHE A 358 -16.99 -91.80 22.47
CA PHE A 358 -17.40 -92.27 21.16
C PHE A 358 -17.38 -91.14 20.13
N THR A 359 -16.84 -91.43 18.95
CA THR A 359 -16.84 -90.55 17.78
C THR A 359 -17.60 -91.25 16.66
N TYR A 360 -18.72 -90.67 16.22
CA TYR A 360 -19.48 -91.20 15.09
C TYR A 360 -18.83 -90.83 13.75
N LEU A 361 -18.67 -91.81 12.88
CA LEU A 361 -18.04 -91.65 11.57
C LEU A 361 -19.09 -91.28 10.52
N LYS A 362 -18.92 -90.12 9.90
CA LYS A 362 -19.75 -89.73 8.75
C LYS A 362 -19.46 -90.70 7.60
N GLU A 363 -20.49 -91.33 7.07
CA GLU A 363 -20.40 -92.31 5.96
C GLU A 363 -19.57 -93.57 6.30
N GLY A 364 -19.45 -93.92 7.58
CA GLY A 364 -18.71 -95.11 8.04
C GLY A 364 -17.21 -95.07 7.74
N SER A 365 -16.65 -93.89 7.41
CA SER A 365 -15.25 -93.75 7.00
C SER A 365 -14.46 -92.83 7.92
N VAL A 366 -13.37 -93.36 8.48
CA VAL A 366 -12.35 -92.60 9.24
C VAL A 366 -11.72 -91.46 8.40
N SER A 367 -11.78 -91.55 7.07
CA SER A 367 -11.28 -90.50 6.19
C SER A 367 -12.05 -89.17 6.31
N GLY A 368 -13.29 -89.22 6.81
CA GLY A 368 -14.15 -88.07 7.08
C GLY A 368 -13.81 -87.29 8.35
N LEU A 369 -12.99 -87.84 9.25
CA LEU A 369 -12.55 -87.12 10.46
C LEU A 369 -11.68 -85.90 10.11
N PRO A 370 -11.70 -84.80 10.88
CA PRO A 370 -10.85 -83.64 10.61
C PRO A 370 -9.37 -84.01 10.64
N LYS A 371 -8.59 -83.50 9.68
CA LYS A 371 -7.13 -83.61 9.73
C LYS A 371 -6.58 -82.64 10.78
N ASN A 372 -5.63 -83.07 11.60
CA ASN A 372 -4.91 -82.18 12.50
C ASN A 372 -3.76 -81.48 11.76
N TYR A 373 -4.05 -80.35 11.11
CA TYR A 373 -3.03 -79.59 10.38
C TYR A 373 -1.95 -78.99 11.28
N SER A 374 -2.28 -78.69 12.55
CA SER A 374 -1.32 -78.15 13.52
C SER A 374 -0.18 -79.15 13.77
N VAL A 375 -0.50 -80.43 13.89
CA VAL A 375 0.50 -81.50 14.06
C VAL A 375 1.30 -81.76 12.78
N LEU A 376 0.73 -81.48 11.60
CA LEU A 376 1.42 -81.63 10.32
C LEU A 376 2.33 -80.46 9.93
N GLN A 377 2.09 -79.25 10.46
CA GLN A 377 2.77 -78.01 10.04
C GLN A 377 3.82 -77.50 11.03
N MET A 378 3.75 -77.91 12.30
CA MET A 378 4.80 -77.68 13.31
C MET A 378 5.84 -78.78 13.24
#